data_AF-A0A6V7XTE0-F1
#
_entry.id   AF-A0A6V7XTE0-F1
#
_cell.length_a   1.000
_cell.length_b   1.000
_cell.length_c   1.000
_cell.angle_alpha   90.00
_cell.angle_beta   90.00
_cell.angle_gamma   90.00
#
_symmetry.space_group_name_H-M   'P 1'
#
loop_
_entity.id
_entity.type
_entity.pdbx_description
1 polymer ?
#
loop_
_entity_poly.entity_id
_entity_poly.type
_entity_poly.pdbx_seq_one_letter_code
_entity_poly.pdbx_strand_id
1 'polypeptide(L)'
;MKCGRQYLEKKFHLYLDMDMLVAFYFDDIFNQLDKKGVTEEIHYLLRQHKHYEVWITGHSLGGALAAIAAAKLIQSKEIGPDKIKLVTFGQPRTGDSGFAAGMSKNLPFFNYRVTRARDLVVHVPPRTYEDYAHYKTEIFYDNDMKPGAKWKRCVEGDEDKDCANRYGRVFFLISSIIIYFLAFIQYLITQNILVKMYQNTV
;
A
#
# COMPACT_ATOMS: atom_id res chain seq x y z
N MET A 1 8.79 -5.97 -38.56
CA MET A 1 8.93 -4.81 -37.65
C MET A 1 8.87 -5.30 -36.21
N LYS A 2 10.03 -5.42 -35.56
CA LYS A 2 10.14 -5.64 -34.11
C LYS A 2 10.22 -4.27 -33.45
N CYS A 3 9.08 -3.67 -33.12
CA CYS A 3 9.01 -2.45 -32.34
C CYS A 3 8.15 -2.76 -31.11
N GLY A 4 8.73 -2.69 -29.91
CA GLY A 4 7.97 -2.76 -28.64
C GLY A 4 8.38 -3.85 -27.64
N ARG A 5 9.18 -4.86 -28.01
CA ARG A 5 9.52 -5.95 -27.07
C ARG A 5 10.75 -5.66 -26.18
N GLN A 6 11.59 -4.70 -26.56
CA GLN A 6 12.86 -4.42 -25.87
C GLN A 6 12.74 -3.45 -24.69
N TYR A 7 11.61 -2.75 -24.54
CA TYR A 7 11.35 -1.85 -23.40
C TYR A 7 10.65 -2.54 -22.22
N LEU A 8 10.16 -3.77 -22.39
CA LEU A 8 9.43 -4.54 -21.37
C LEU A 8 10.33 -5.50 -20.57
N GLU A 9 11.63 -5.59 -20.88
CA GLU A 9 12.55 -6.54 -20.25
C GLU A 9 13.42 -5.93 -19.13
N LYS A 10 13.03 -4.78 -18.58
CA LYS A 10 13.55 -4.36 -17.26
C LYS A 10 12.71 -4.97 -16.15
N LYS A 11 12.76 -6.30 -16.02
CA LYS A 11 12.42 -7.00 -14.76
C LYS A 11 13.42 -6.56 -13.70
N PHE A 12 13.10 -5.47 -12.99
CA PHE A 12 13.86 -5.07 -11.81
C PHE A 12 13.30 -5.83 -10.61
N HIS A 13 14.05 -6.84 -10.18
CA HIS A 13 13.74 -7.70 -9.04
C HIS A 13 13.84 -6.89 -7.75
N LEU A 14 12.71 -6.62 -7.09
CA LEU A 14 12.71 -6.26 -5.68
C LEU A 14 13.06 -7.54 -4.90
N TYR A 15 14.34 -7.71 -4.58
CA TYR A 15 14.95 -8.93 -4.02
C TYR A 15 14.41 -9.32 -2.61
N LEU A 16 13.18 -9.78 -2.53
CA LEU A 16 12.70 -10.63 -1.44
C LEU A 16 12.88 -12.10 -1.85
N ASP A 17 14.10 -12.53 -2.20
CA ASP A 17 14.44 -13.93 -2.52
C ASP A 17 13.50 -14.69 -3.49
N MET A 18 12.59 -14.03 -4.20
CA MET A 18 11.67 -14.61 -5.18
C MET A 18 11.31 -13.54 -6.21
N ASP A 19 11.11 -13.96 -7.45
CA ASP A 19 10.76 -13.14 -8.62
C ASP A 19 9.40 -12.43 -8.44
N MET A 20 9.33 -11.40 -7.61
CA MET A 20 8.12 -10.61 -7.34
C MET A 20 8.07 -9.38 -8.26
N LEU A 21 6.97 -9.22 -8.99
CA LEU A 21 6.73 -8.06 -9.85
C LEU A 21 6.00 -6.95 -9.08
N VAL A 22 6.52 -5.73 -9.16
CA VAL A 22 5.81 -4.51 -8.77
C VAL A 22 5.47 -3.73 -10.03
N ALA A 23 4.30 -3.08 -10.05
CA ALA A 23 3.87 -2.35 -11.23
C ALA A 23 4.88 -1.24 -11.57
N PHE A 24 5.39 -1.25 -12.80
CA PHE A 24 6.53 -0.42 -13.24
C PHE A 24 6.39 1.07 -12.88
N TYR A 25 5.19 1.62 -13.01
CA TYR A 25 4.95 3.05 -12.76
C TYR A 25 5.01 3.41 -11.27
N PHE A 26 4.62 2.50 -10.36
CA PHE A 26 4.79 2.72 -8.92
C PHE A 26 6.26 2.63 -8.52
N ASP A 27 6.96 1.63 -9.07
CA ASP A 27 8.39 1.43 -8.82
C ASP A 27 9.23 2.63 -9.32
N ASP A 28 8.97 3.12 -10.53
CA ASP A 28 9.67 4.27 -11.08
C ASP A 28 9.51 5.53 -10.21
N ILE A 29 8.27 5.83 -9.79
CA ILE A 29 8.00 6.96 -8.89
C ILE A 29 8.71 6.76 -7.55
N PHE A 30 8.65 5.56 -6.97
CA PHE A 30 9.34 5.27 -5.72
C PHE A 30 10.86 5.47 -5.87
N ASN A 31 11.45 4.97 -6.94
CA ASN A 31 12.89 5.11 -7.21
C ASN A 31 13.29 6.58 -7.40
N GLN A 32 12.43 7.42 -7.98
CA GLN A 32 12.68 8.86 -8.04
C GLN A 32 12.67 9.52 -6.66
N LEU A 33 11.77 9.10 -5.76
CA LEU A 33 11.76 9.54 -4.36
C LEU A 33 12.99 9.02 -3.61
N ASP A 34 13.39 7.78 -3.88
CA ASP A 34 14.53 7.12 -3.26
C ASP A 34 15.84 7.84 -3.60
N LYS A 35 16.00 8.27 -4.87
CA LYS A 35 17.11 9.13 -5.31
C LYS A 35 17.18 10.48 -4.59
N LYS A 36 16.07 10.94 -3.98
CA LYS A 36 16.03 12.15 -3.15
C LYS A 36 16.28 11.86 -1.66
N GLY A 37 16.63 10.62 -1.30
CA GLY A 37 17.04 10.24 0.05
C GLY A 37 15.92 9.71 0.94
N VAL A 38 14.73 9.38 0.41
CA VAL A 38 13.61 8.92 1.27
C VAL A 38 13.98 7.66 2.08
N THR A 39 14.57 6.64 1.47
CA THR A 39 14.93 5.42 2.20
C THR A 39 16.11 5.68 3.15
N GLU A 40 17.08 6.50 2.74
CA GLU A 40 18.20 6.90 3.60
C GLU A 40 17.74 7.59 4.88
N GLU A 41 16.81 8.54 4.75
CA GLU A 41 16.22 9.26 5.89
C GLU A 41 15.46 8.31 6.83
N ILE A 42 14.68 7.38 6.28
CA ILE A 42 13.98 6.37 7.08
C ILE A 42 14.99 5.54 7.89
N HIS A 43 16.06 5.06 7.25
CA HIS A 43 17.11 4.30 7.93
C HIS A 43 17.85 5.14 8.99
N TYR A 44 18.10 6.41 8.71
CA TYR A 44 18.68 7.33 9.68
C TYR A 44 17.80 7.44 10.93
N LEU A 45 16.50 7.70 10.76
CA LEU A 45 15.54 7.81 11.86
C LEU A 45 15.39 6.50 12.64
N LEU A 46 15.38 5.35 11.96
CA LEU A 46 15.34 4.03 12.60
C LEU A 46 16.53 3.80 13.53
N ARG A 47 17.73 4.24 13.13
CA ARG A 47 18.94 4.12 13.96
C ARG A 47 18.87 5.01 15.20
N GLN A 48 18.28 6.19 15.10
CA GLN A 48 18.09 7.12 16.23
C GLN A 48 16.97 6.66 17.17
N HIS A 49 15.92 6.02 16.65
CA HIS A 49 14.71 5.67 17.40
C HIS A 49 14.41 4.17 17.38
N LYS A 50 15.36 3.33 17.82
CA LYS A 50 15.28 1.85 17.76
C LYS A 50 14.06 1.22 18.47
N HIS A 51 13.42 1.93 19.38
CA HIS A 51 12.26 1.45 20.14
C HIS A 51 10.91 1.87 19.52
N TYR A 52 10.91 2.70 18.48
CA TYR A 52 9.69 3.26 17.93
C TYR A 52 9.07 2.31 16.90
N GLU A 53 7.75 2.40 16.77
CA GLU A 53 7.02 1.80 15.66
C GLU A 53 7.07 2.73 14.45
N VAL A 54 7.14 2.15 13.25
CA VAL A 54 7.08 2.88 12.00
C VAL A 54 5.70 2.70 11.39
N TRP A 55 4.97 3.82 11.32
CA TRP A 55 3.65 3.88 10.70
C TRP A 55 3.79 4.39 9.27
N ILE A 56 3.42 3.56 8.32
CA ILE A 56 3.50 3.83 6.89
C ILE A 56 2.08 3.90 6.38
N THR A 57 1.74 5.01 5.75
CA THR A 57 0.39 5.22 5.24
C THR A 57 0.38 5.99 3.94
N GLY A 58 -0.69 5.83 3.18
CA GLY A 58 -0.88 6.54 1.94
C GLY A 58 -2.27 6.33 1.36
N HIS A 59 -2.68 7.28 0.54
CA HIS A 59 -3.95 7.27 -0.15
C HIS A 59 -3.73 7.16 -1.67
N SER A 60 -4.56 6.38 -2.36
CA SER A 60 -4.50 6.21 -3.82
C SER A 60 -3.11 5.77 -4.27
N LEU A 61 -2.46 6.48 -5.19
CA LEU A 61 -1.06 6.28 -5.58
C LEU A 61 -0.11 6.20 -4.37
N GLY A 62 -0.29 7.08 -3.38
CA GLY A 62 0.50 7.06 -2.15
C GLY A 62 0.33 5.78 -1.35
N GLY A 63 -0.83 5.11 -1.46
CA GLY A 63 -1.05 3.79 -0.88
C GLY A 63 -0.12 2.74 -1.49
N ALA A 64 0.02 2.71 -2.82
CA ALA A 64 0.96 1.79 -3.47
C ALA A 64 2.41 2.08 -3.08
N LEU A 65 2.81 3.35 -3.06
CA LEU A 65 4.15 3.76 -2.63
C LEU A 65 4.42 3.38 -1.16
N ALA A 66 3.41 3.51 -0.29
CA ALA A 66 3.49 3.06 1.10
C ALA A 66 3.72 1.54 1.23
N ALA A 67 3.08 0.72 0.39
CA ALA A 67 3.35 -0.72 0.36
C ALA A 67 4.77 -1.04 -0.14
N ILE A 68 5.27 -0.31 -1.14
CA ILE A 68 6.65 -0.47 -1.62
C ILE A 68 7.65 -0.09 -0.52
N ALA A 69 7.41 1.03 0.19
CA ALA A 69 8.23 1.46 1.32
C ALA A 69 8.26 0.39 2.42
N ALA A 70 7.09 -0.17 2.77
CA ALA A 70 6.97 -1.24 3.75
C ALA A 70 7.75 -2.48 3.31
N ALA A 71 7.65 -2.88 2.03
CA ALA A 71 8.39 -4.01 1.47
C ALA A 71 9.92 -3.81 1.56
N LYS A 72 10.41 -2.62 1.24
CA LYS A 72 11.84 -2.27 1.37
C LYS A 72 12.31 -2.30 2.82
N LEU A 73 11.49 -1.82 3.76
CA LEU A 73 11.84 -1.86 5.19
C LEU A 73 11.94 -3.28 5.74
N ILE A 74 11.00 -4.16 5.38
CA ILE A 74 11.10 -5.60 5.68
C ILE A 74 12.43 -6.16 5.16
N GLN A 75 12.75 -5.87 3.90
CA GLN A 75 13.94 -6.38 3.23
C GLN A 75 15.24 -5.93 3.91
N SER A 76 15.28 -4.69 4.42
CA SER A 76 16.46 -4.16 5.10
C SER A 76 16.83 -4.92 6.38
N LYS A 77 15.85 -5.58 7.02
CA LYS A 77 15.99 -6.27 8.32
C LYS A 77 16.48 -5.38 9.46
N GLU A 78 16.47 -4.04 9.30
CA GLU A 78 16.87 -3.10 10.36
C GLU A 78 15.80 -2.93 11.44
N ILE A 79 14.55 -3.25 11.10
CA ILE A 79 13.39 -3.17 11.99
C ILE A 79 12.61 -4.48 11.93
N GLY A 80 12.15 -4.95 13.09
CA GLY A 80 11.32 -6.14 13.19
C GLY A 80 9.94 -5.92 12.55
N PRO A 81 9.35 -6.95 11.91
CA PRO A 81 8.05 -6.83 11.25
C PRO A 81 6.90 -6.50 12.20
N ASP A 82 7.06 -6.74 13.51
CA ASP A 82 6.14 -6.37 14.58
C ASP A 82 6.03 -4.85 14.80
N LYS A 83 7.10 -4.12 14.47
CA LYS A 83 7.19 -2.65 14.61
C LYS A 83 6.77 -1.89 13.36
N ILE A 84 6.52 -2.57 12.24
CA ILE A 84 6.04 -1.95 11.00
C ILE A 84 4.51 -1.99 10.98
N LYS A 85 3.87 -0.81 10.85
CA LYS A 85 2.42 -0.67 10.74
C LYS A 85 2.07 -0.06 9.39
N LEU A 86 1.46 -0.84 8.50
CA LEU A 86 1.03 -0.38 7.18
C LEU A 86 -0.49 -0.20 7.15
N VAL A 87 -0.96 1.02 6.87
CA VAL A 87 -2.38 1.29 6.62
C VAL A 87 -2.51 2.10 5.34
N THR A 88 -3.30 1.63 4.39
CA THR A 88 -3.48 2.34 3.11
C THR A 88 -4.94 2.56 2.80
N PHE A 89 -5.25 3.61 2.02
CA PHE A 89 -6.61 4.02 1.71
C PHE A 89 -6.81 4.04 0.19
N GLY A 90 -7.75 3.25 -0.33
CA GLY A 90 -8.00 3.17 -1.77
C GLY A 90 -6.75 2.75 -2.54
N GLN A 91 -5.94 1.84 -1.98
CA GLN A 91 -4.69 1.40 -2.58
C GLN A 91 -4.96 0.57 -3.85
N PRO A 92 -4.36 0.93 -5.00
CA PRO A 92 -4.36 0.10 -6.21
C PRO A 92 -3.48 -1.16 -6.04
N ARG A 93 -3.72 -2.19 -6.85
CA ARG A 93 -2.89 -3.41 -6.82
C ARG A 93 -1.45 -3.03 -7.13
N THR A 94 -0.55 -3.30 -6.19
CA THR A 94 0.82 -2.74 -6.24
C THR A 94 1.80 -3.68 -6.93
N GLY A 95 1.58 -5.00 -6.80
CA GLY A 95 2.42 -6.03 -7.40
C GLY A 95 1.64 -7.29 -7.70
N ASP A 96 2.33 -8.30 -8.21
CA ASP A 96 1.78 -9.62 -8.52
C ASP A 96 1.39 -10.41 -7.26
N SER A 97 0.86 -11.61 -7.46
CA SER A 97 0.53 -12.54 -6.38
C SER A 97 1.75 -12.93 -5.54
N GLY A 98 2.95 -12.95 -6.12
CA GLY A 98 4.22 -13.15 -5.42
C GLY A 98 4.49 -12.04 -4.41
N PHE A 99 4.38 -10.77 -4.84
CA PHE A 99 4.47 -9.60 -3.98
C PHE A 99 3.41 -9.61 -2.88
N ALA A 100 2.15 -9.89 -3.23
CA ALA A 100 1.04 -9.96 -2.29
C ALA A 100 1.25 -11.03 -1.21
N ALA A 101 1.73 -12.21 -1.60
CA ALA A 101 2.06 -13.30 -0.70
C ALA A 101 3.27 -12.94 0.19
N GLY A 102 4.31 -12.33 -0.39
CA GLY A 102 5.49 -11.85 0.33
C GLY A 102 5.14 -10.82 1.41
N MET A 103 4.31 -9.84 1.08
CA MET A 103 3.80 -8.85 2.03
C MET A 103 2.99 -9.51 3.15
N SER A 104 2.07 -10.41 2.79
CA SER A 104 1.23 -11.11 3.77
C SER A 104 2.03 -12.00 4.72
N LYS A 105 3.10 -12.62 4.23
CA LYS A 105 4.01 -13.47 5.01
C LYS A 105 4.91 -12.66 5.93
N ASN A 106 5.47 -11.56 5.45
CA ASN A 106 6.51 -10.82 6.15
C ASN A 106 5.99 -9.63 6.98
N LEU A 107 4.74 -9.19 6.80
CA LEU A 107 4.04 -8.25 7.70
C LEU A 107 2.80 -8.89 8.32
N PRO A 108 2.91 -10.01 9.05
CA PRO A 108 1.72 -10.76 9.49
C PRO A 108 0.87 -10.01 10.54
N PHE A 109 1.41 -8.97 11.18
CA PHE A 109 0.81 -8.34 12.35
C PHE A 109 -0.10 -7.14 12.01
N PHE A 110 0.36 -6.22 11.16
CA PHE A 110 -0.32 -4.94 10.94
C PHE A 110 -0.13 -4.43 9.51
N ASN A 111 -0.85 -5.03 8.58
CA ASN A 111 -1.06 -4.53 7.24
C ASN A 111 -2.57 -4.38 7.05
N TYR A 112 -3.08 -3.20 6.70
CA TYR A 112 -4.51 -2.99 6.48
C TYR A 112 -4.72 -2.15 5.23
N ARG A 113 -5.52 -2.67 4.29
CA ARG A 113 -6.04 -1.89 3.16
C ARG A 113 -7.45 -1.47 3.48
N VAL A 114 -7.67 -0.17 3.60
CA VAL A 114 -9.00 0.41 3.76
C VAL A 114 -9.57 0.64 2.37
N THR A 115 -10.67 -0.04 2.08
CA THR A 115 -11.34 -0.03 0.78
C THR A 115 -12.81 0.33 0.94
N ARG A 116 -13.41 0.79 -0.16
CA ARG A 116 -14.82 1.19 -0.23
C ARG A 116 -15.49 0.51 -1.40
N ALA A 117 -16.79 0.24 -1.25
CA ALA A 117 -17.62 -0.24 -2.34
C ALA A 117 -17.51 0.64 -3.57
N ARG A 118 -17.44 0.00 -4.73
CA ARG A 118 -17.47 0.65 -6.05
C ARG A 118 -16.33 1.62 -6.31
N ASP A 119 -15.21 1.48 -5.60
CA ASP A 119 -13.98 2.18 -5.91
C ASP A 119 -13.22 1.44 -7.03
N LEU A 120 -13.01 2.08 -8.17
CA LEU A 120 -12.24 1.50 -9.27
C LEU A 120 -10.74 1.43 -8.96
N VAL A 121 -10.22 2.33 -8.11
CA VAL A 121 -8.77 2.45 -7.86
C VAL A 121 -8.21 1.15 -7.29
N VAL A 122 -8.94 0.49 -6.38
CA VAL A 122 -8.52 -0.79 -5.79
C VAL A 122 -8.53 -1.95 -6.79
N HIS A 123 -9.14 -1.78 -7.98
CA HIS A 123 -9.20 -2.81 -9.02
C HIS A 123 -8.19 -2.60 -10.16
N VAL A 124 -7.34 -1.57 -10.08
CA VAL A 124 -6.28 -1.33 -11.06
C VAL A 124 -4.89 -1.56 -10.46
N PRO A 125 -3.93 -2.12 -11.22
CA PRO A 125 -4.13 -2.79 -12.50
C PRO A 125 -5.04 -4.03 -12.37
N PRO A 126 -5.74 -4.43 -13.45
CA PRO A 126 -6.57 -5.63 -13.42
C PRO A 126 -5.72 -6.87 -13.15
N ARG A 127 -6.22 -7.83 -12.36
CA ARG A 127 -5.53 -9.11 -12.13
C ARG A 127 -5.23 -9.89 -13.41
N THR A 128 -6.07 -9.74 -14.44
CA THR A 128 -5.86 -10.36 -15.76
C THR A 128 -4.60 -9.85 -16.47
N TYR A 129 -4.00 -8.76 -16.00
CA TYR A 129 -2.72 -8.25 -16.45
C TYR A 129 -1.67 -8.69 -15.42
N GLU A 130 -0.68 -9.49 -15.84
CA GLU A 130 0.50 -9.89 -15.02
C GLU A 130 0.22 -10.43 -13.59
N ASP A 131 -0.99 -10.96 -13.34
CA ASP A 131 -1.42 -11.51 -12.04
C ASP A 131 -1.30 -10.53 -10.86
N TYR A 132 -1.55 -9.23 -11.10
CA TYR A 132 -1.62 -8.22 -10.03
C TYR A 132 -2.64 -8.64 -8.96
N ALA A 133 -2.23 -8.60 -7.70
CA ALA A 133 -3.05 -9.03 -6.58
C ALA A 133 -2.80 -8.17 -5.33
N HIS A 134 -3.80 -8.15 -4.46
CA HIS A 134 -3.70 -7.54 -3.13
C HIS A 134 -3.23 -8.51 -2.06
N TYR A 135 -2.50 -7.99 -1.06
CA TYR A 135 -2.22 -8.71 0.18
C TYR A 135 -3.47 -8.82 1.07
N LYS A 136 -3.47 -9.82 1.97
CA LYS A 136 -4.67 -10.45 2.54
C LYS A 136 -5.64 -9.54 3.29
N THR A 137 -5.14 -8.56 4.05
CA THR A 137 -5.98 -7.90 5.05
C THR A 137 -6.69 -6.67 4.48
N GLU A 138 -8.00 -6.78 4.31
CA GLU A 138 -8.86 -5.71 3.81
C GLU A 138 -9.89 -5.27 4.88
N ILE A 139 -9.99 -3.96 5.10
CA ILE A 139 -11.05 -3.32 5.88
C ILE A 139 -11.98 -2.63 4.90
N PHE A 140 -13.11 -3.27 4.64
CA PHE A 140 -14.04 -2.90 3.60
C PHE A 140 -15.26 -2.14 4.14
N TYR A 141 -15.56 -1.02 3.50
CA TYR A 141 -16.75 -0.22 3.76
C TYR A 141 -17.74 -0.29 2.59
N ASP A 142 -18.90 -0.91 2.82
CA ASP A 142 -20.04 -0.88 1.89
C ASP A 142 -20.92 0.37 2.10
N ASN A 143 -20.30 1.49 2.47
CA ASN A 143 -20.97 2.75 2.84
C ASN A 143 -20.04 3.95 2.67
N ASP A 144 -20.46 5.13 3.15
CA ASP A 144 -19.74 6.41 3.00
C ASP A 144 -18.57 6.63 3.98
N MET A 145 -18.15 5.62 4.76
CA MET A 145 -17.04 5.73 5.72
C MET A 145 -17.19 6.84 6.76
N LYS A 146 -18.43 7.24 7.10
CA LYS A 146 -18.70 8.23 8.14
C LYS A 146 -18.19 7.73 9.50
N PRO A 147 -17.84 8.61 10.45
CA PRO A 147 -17.46 8.20 11.80
C PRO A 147 -18.50 7.25 12.42
N GLY A 148 -18.05 6.10 12.94
CA GLY A 148 -18.93 5.06 13.49
C GLY A 148 -19.58 4.13 12.44
N ALA A 149 -19.28 4.31 11.16
CA ALA A 149 -19.78 3.41 10.12
C ALA A 149 -19.27 1.98 10.31
N LYS A 150 -20.15 1.02 10.02
CA LYS A 150 -19.82 -0.41 10.06
C LYS A 150 -18.84 -0.74 8.92
N TRP A 151 -17.91 -1.65 9.20
CA TRP A 151 -16.96 -2.18 8.23
C TRP A 151 -16.90 -3.71 8.34
N LYS A 152 -16.48 -4.37 7.26
CA LYS A 152 -16.19 -5.79 7.22
C LYS A 152 -14.69 -6.00 7.10
N ARG A 153 -14.12 -6.89 7.91
CA ARG A 153 -12.74 -7.33 7.74
C ARG A 153 -12.72 -8.60 6.89
N CYS A 154 -12.04 -8.54 5.76
CA CYS A 154 -11.77 -9.68 4.90
C CYS A 154 -10.30 -10.09 5.05
N VAL A 155 -10.09 -11.37 5.36
CA VAL A 155 -8.76 -11.97 5.61
C VAL A 155 -8.59 -13.30 4.88
N GLU A 156 -9.66 -13.83 4.28
CA GLU A 156 -9.66 -15.12 3.61
C GLU A 156 -9.29 -14.95 2.13
N GLY A 157 -8.00 -15.14 1.84
CA GLY A 157 -7.48 -15.14 0.48
C GLY A 157 -7.16 -13.76 -0.07
N ASP A 158 -6.35 -13.74 -1.11
CA ASP A 158 -6.16 -12.59 -1.98
C ASP A 158 -7.44 -12.34 -2.79
N GLU A 159 -7.90 -11.10 -2.85
CA GLU A 159 -9.08 -10.69 -3.66
C GLU A 159 -10.44 -11.30 -3.22
N ASP A 160 -10.74 -11.25 -1.91
CA ASP A 160 -11.99 -11.75 -1.32
C ASP A 160 -13.26 -11.22 -2.03
N LYS A 161 -14.11 -12.14 -2.51
CA LYS A 161 -15.35 -11.87 -3.26
C LYS A 161 -16.47 -11.26 -2.43
N ASP A 162 -16.34 -11.29 -1.11
CA ASP A 162 -17.30 -10.66 -0.21
C ASP A 162 -17.01 -9.18 0.07
N CYS A 163 -15.80 -8.72 -0.25
CA CYS A 163 -15.33 -7.35 -0.05
C CYS A 163 -15.28 -6.60 -1.40
N ALA A 164 -14.29 -5.72 -1.62
CA ALA A 164 -14.24 -4.89 -2.82
C ALA A 164 -14.33 -5.71 -4.12
N ASN A 165 -13.74 -6.92 -4.16
CA ASN A 165 -13.70 -7.74 -5.37
C ASN A 165 -15.11 -8.22 -5.84
N ARG A 166 -16.14 -8.13 -4.99
CA ARG A 166 -17.55 -8.31 -5.40
C ARG A 166 -17.94 -7.39 -6.57
N TYR A 167 -17.30 -6.23 -6.64
CA TYR A 167 -17.66 -5.15 -7.54
C TYR A 167 -16.81 -5.11 -8.83
N GLY A 168 -16.13 -6.19 -9.23
CA GLY A 168 -15.03 -6.26 -10.23
C GLY A 168 -15.09 -5.47 -11.56
N ARG A 169 -16.19 -4.79 -11.92
CA ARG A 169 -16.24 -3.69 -12.90
C ARG A 169 -17.14 -2.56 -12.38
N VAL A 170 -16.58 -1.47 -11.86
CA VAL A 170 -17.38 -0.26 -11.57
C VAL A 170 -16.71 1.01 -12.05
N PHE A 171 -17.55 1.97 -12.40
CA PHE A 171 -17.18 3.33 -12.75
C PHE A 171 -16.34 3.99 -11.68
N PHE A 172 -15.35 4.76 -12.11
CA PHE A 172 -14.61 5.66 -11.25
C PHE A 172 -15.57 6.68 -10.62
N LEU A 173 -15.67 6.65 -9.29
CA LEU A 173 -16.45 7.63 -8.54
C LEU A 173 -15.49 8.64 -7.91
N ILE A 174 -15.53 9.89 -8.37
CA ILE A 174 -14.76 11.01 -7.78
C ILE A 174 -15.05 11.13 -6.27
N SER A 175 -16.28 10.82 -5.86
CA SER A 175 -16.67 10.79 -4.45
C SER A 175 -15.84 9.81 -3.62
N SER A 176 -15.42 8.68 -4.18
CA SER A 176 -14.55 7.73 -3.46
C SER A 176 -13.22 8.37 -3.09
N ILE A 177 -12.59 9.13 -3.99
CA ILE A 177 -11.32 9.84 -3.72
C ILE A 177 -11.48 10.86 -2.59
N ILE A 178 -12.56 11.64 -2.61
CA ILE A 178 -12.81 12.66 -1.58
C ILE A 178 -13.05 11.98 -0.22
N ILE A 179 -13.82 10.89 -0.19
CA ILE A 179 -14.13 10.14 1.03
C ILE A 179 -12.85 9.53 1.62
N TYR A 180 -11.99 8.91 0.80
CA TYR A 180 -10.71 8.41 1.31
C TYR A 180 -9.78 9.52 1.76
N PHE A 181 -9.74 10.66 1.06
CA PHE A 181 -8.92 11.78 1.49
C PHE A 181 -9.35 12.27 2.88
N LEU A 182 -10.66 12.42 3.12
CA LEU A 182 -11.19 12.76 4.45
C LEU A 182 -10.86 11.69 5.50
N ALA A 183 -11.03 10.41 5.16
CA ALA A 183 -10.70 9.30 6.06
C ALA A 183 -9.20 9.24 6.38
N PHE A 184 -8.34 9.49 5.40
CA PHE A 184 -6.89 9.56 5.54
C PHE A 184 -6.48 10.72 6.45
N ILE A 185 -7.04 11.92 6.25
CA ILE A 185 -6.80 13.08 7.13
C ILE A 185 -7.27 12.78 8.56
N GLN A 186 -8.47 12.23 8.74
CA GLN A 186 -8.98 11.86 10.06
C GLN A 186 -8.07 10.82 10.74
N TYR A 187 -7.57 9.84 9.99
CA TYR A 187 -6.65 8.84 10.49
C TYR A 187 -5.33 9.49 10.95
N LEU A 188 -4.74 10.37 10.14
CA LEU A 188 -3.52 11.10 10.49
C LEU A 188 -3.68 11.98 11.73
N ILE A 189 -4.85 12.61 11.91
CA ILE A 189 -5.19 13.38 13.12
C ILE A 189 -5.29 12.45 14.33
N THR A 190 -6.03 11.34 14.20
CA THR A 190 -6.31 10.41 15.31
C THR A 190 -5.04 9.70 15.81
N GLN A 191 -4.13 9.36 14.90
CA GLN A 191 -2.84 8.75 15.25
C GLN A 191 -1.80 9.79 15.72
N ASN A 192 -2.17 11.07 15.86
CA ASN A 192 -1.26 12.19 16.13
C ASN A 192 -0.06 12.26 15.16
N ILE A 193 -0.18 11.71 13.95
CA ILE A 193 0.88 11.72 12.94
C ILE A 193 1.08 13.15 12.42
N LEU A 194 0.00 13.87 12.14
CA LEU A 194 0.06 15.28 11.72
C LEU A 194 0.55 16.21 12.84
N VAL A 195 0.18 15.92 14.09
CA VAL A 195 0.56 16.74 15.26
C VAL A 195 2.05 16.55 15.58
N LYS A 196 2.60 15.34 15.45
CA LYS A 196 4.05 15.08 15.64
C LYS A 196 4.92 15.69 14.52
N MET A 197 4.42 15.77 13.28
CA MET A 197 5.16 16.44 12.20
C MET A 197 5.33 17.95 12.45
N TYR A 198 4.36 18.58 13.13
CA TYR A 198 4.42 20.03 13.42
C TYR A 198 5.22 20.35 14.71
N GLN A 199 5.33 19.40 15.64
CA GLN A 199 6.03 19.60 16.92
C GLN A 199 7.55 19.36 16.84
N ASN A 200 8.09 18.96 15.69
CA ASN A 200 9.54 18.76 15.47
C ASN A 200 10.20 19.87 14.64
N THR A 201 9.56 21.02 14.45
CA THR A 201 10.12 22.20 13.75
C THR A 201 10.24 23.45 14.62
N VAL A 202 10.55 23.31 15.91
CA VAL A 202 11.09 24.39 16.74
C VAL A 202 12.15 23.85 17.67
#